data_AF-A0A947QPL3-F1
#
_entry.id   AF-A0A947QPL3-F1
#
_cell.length_a   1.000
_cell.length_b   1.000
_cell.length_c   1.000
_cell.angle_alpha   90.00
_cell.angle_beta   90.00
_cell.angle_gamma   90.00
#
_symmetry.space_group_name_H-M   'P 1'
#
loop_
_entity.id
_entity.type
_entity.pdbx_description
1 polymer ?
#
loop_
_entity_poly.entity_id
_entity_poly.type
_entity_poly.pdbx_seq_one_letter_code
_entity_poly.pdbx_strand_id
1 'polypeptide(L)'
;MFKGFVDMWQIWFLKKYSDRPLHLFGVGGIFISGLGTMILIPGDYVTPADLKDLAFYTEAAEVTVSDPDGRWIVFSQGYLPNWKAYIDGSETKIYRVDGILMGVFLPPGTHKILFEYDDDLLGMVQHIKDRCFLDTYRIISLLNQKREK
;
A
#
# COMPACT_ATOMS: atom_id res chain seq x y z
N MET A 1 21.33 -36.75 -29.54
CA MET A 1 20.33 -37.76 -29.11
C MET A 1 19.04 -37.12 -28.58
N PHE A 2 19.09 -36.09 -27.74
CA PHE A 2 17.88 -35.43 -27.19
C PHE A 2 16.99 -34.72 -28.21
N LYS A 3 17.56 -34.12 -29.27
CA LYS A 3 16.82 -33.32 -30.26
C LYS A 3 15.74 -34.11 -31.02
N GLY A 4 16.01 -35.37 -31.38
CA GLY A 4 15.01 -36.21 -32.07
C GLY A 4 13.84 -36.64 -31.19
N PHE A 5 14.08 -36.83 -29.88
CA PHE A 5 13.02 -37.10 -28.92
C PHE A 5 12.13 -35.86 -28.73
N VAL A 6 12.74 -34.68 -28.61
CA VAL A 6 12.02 -33.40 -28.48
C VAL A 6 11.18 -33.10 -29.72
N ASP A 7 11.74 -33.27 -30.92
CA ASP A 7 11.00 -33.06 -32.17
C ASP A 7 9.83 -34.05 -32.30
N MET A 8 10.03 -35.32 -31.97
CA MET A 8 8.97 -36.34 -32.03
C MET A 8 7.87 -36.04 -31.02
N TRP A 9 8.22 -35.60 -29.81
CA TRP A 9 7.28 -35.19 -28.78
C TRP A 9 6.51 -33.93 -29.19
N GLN A 10 7.18 -32.92 -29.78
CA GLN A 10 6.54 -31.71 -30.28
C GLN A 10 5.56 -31.99 -31.42
N ILE A 11 5.94 -32.82 -32.40
CA ILE A 11 5.07 -33.17 -33.53
C ILE A 11 3.85 -33.95 -33.04
N TRP A 12 4.05 -34.92 -32.13
CA TRP A 12 2.96 -35.67 -31.53
C TRP A 12 2.01 -34.75 -30.74
N PHE A 13 2.57 -33.86 -29.93
CA PHE A 13 1.81 -32.93 -29.10
C PHE A 13 0.97 -31.97 -29.97
N LEU A 14 1.60 -31.35 -30.98
CA LEU A 14 0.90 -30.44 -31.90
C LEU A 14 -0.21 -31.17 -32.66
N LYS A 15 0.01 -32.41 -33.11
CA LYS A 15 -1.01 -33.19 -33.81
C LYS A 15 -2.16 -33.65 -32.91
N LYS A 16 -1.86 -34.00 -31.64
CA LYS A 16 -2.86 -34.47 -30.66
C LYS A 16 -3.80 -33.35 -30.20
N TYR A 17 -3.30 -32.11 -30.18
CA TYR A 17 -4.02 -30.94 -29.67
C TYR A 17 -4.38 -29.89 -30.75
N SER A 18 -4.02 -30.09 -32.03
CA SER A 18 -4.41 -29.21 -33.16
C SER A 18 -5.93 -29.10 -33.34
N ASP A 19 -6.67 -30.17 -33.08
CA ASP A 19 -8.10 -30.26 -33.39
C ASP A 19 -9.01 -30.10 -32.15
N ARG A 20 -8.46 -29.71 -30.99
CA ARG A 20 -9.24 -29.52 -29.74
C ARG A 20 -9.42 -28.03 -29.42
N PRO A 21 -10.61 -27.59 -28.98
CA PRO A 21 -10.93 -26.16 -28.83
C PRO A 21 -10.06 -25.48 -27.76
N LEU A 22 -9.60 -24.27 -28.07
CA LEU A 22 -8.66 -23.38 -27.34
C LEU A 22 -8.89 -23.26 -25.81
N HIS A 23 -10.08 -23.58 -25.31
CA HIS A 23 -10.45 -23.51 -23.89
C HIS A 23 -9.61 -24.40 -22.96
N LEU A 24 -9.05 -25.52 -23.44
CA LEU A 24 -8.28 -26.44 -22.58
C LEU A 24 -6.94 -25.81 -22.13
N PHE A 25 -6.34 -25.00 -22.99
CA PHE A 25 -5.11 -24.26 -22.69
C PHE A 25 -5.41 -22.96 -21.92
N GLY A 26 -6.53 -22.29 -22.21
CA GLY A 26 -6.97 -21.11 -21.46
C GLY A 26 -7.31 -21.44 -20.00
N VAL A 27 -8.18 -22.42 -19.76
CA VAL A 27 -8.64 -22.77 -18.40
C VAL A 27 -7.51 -23.38 -17.57
N GLY A 28 -6.68 -24.25 -18.16
CA GLY A 28 -5.50 -24.79 -17.48
C GLY A 28 -4.49 -23.71 -17.10
N GLY A 29 -4.24 -22.75 -18.00
CA GLY A 29 -3.37 -21.60 -17.73
C GLY A 29 -3.92 -20.67 -16.63
N ILE A 30 -5.23 -20.42 -16.63
CA ILE A 30 -5.91 -19.64 -15.59
C ILE A 30 -5.83 -20.36 -14.24
N PHE A 31 -6.00 -21.69 -14.20
CA PHE A 31 -5.89 -22.48 -12.98
C PHE A 31 -4.47 -22.48 -12.40
N ILE A 32 -3.45 -22.68 -13.23
CA ILE A 32 -2.05 -22.68 -12.80
C ILE A 32 -1.65 -21.27 -12.32
N SER A 33 -2.08 -20.23 -13.03
CA SER A 33 -1.84 -18.84 -12.62
C SER A 33 -2.52 -18.52 -11.29
N GLY A 34 -3.79 -18.93 -11.12
CA GLY A 34 -4.56 -18.69 -9.90
C GLY A 34 -4.00 -19.44 -8.68
N LEU A 35 -3.59 -20.70 -8.86
CA LEU A 35 -2.91 -21.46 -7.80
C LEU A 35 -1.54 -20.84 -7.45
N GLY A 36 -0.81 -20.35 -8.44
CA GLY A 36 0.45 -19.64 -8.22
C GLY A 36 0.24 -18.39 -7.37
N THR A 37 -0.76 -17.57 -7.68
CA THR A 37 -1.07 -16.37 -6.88
C THR A 37 -1.57 -16.70 -5.47
N MET A 38 -2.30 -17.80 -5.29
CA MET A 38 -2.80 -18.23 -3.97
C MET A 38 -1.67 -18.70 -3.04
N ILE A 39 -0.61 -19.30 -3.60
CA ILE A 39 0.57 -19.73 -2.83
C ILE A 39 1.47 -18.53 -2.47
N LEU A 40 1.51 -17.50 -3.32
CA LEU A 40 2.41 -16.35 -3.16
C LEU A 40 1.86 -15.26 -2.24
N ILE A 41 0.58 -15.29 -1.87
CA ILE A 41 0.02 -14.41 -0.84
C ILE A 41 -0.06 -15.24 0.45
N PRO A 42 0.99 -15.27 1.29
CA PRO A 42 0.85 -15.86 2.60
C PRO A 42 -0.27 -15.10 3.33
N GLY A 43 -1.12 -15.83 4.07
CA GLY A 43 -2.23 -15.27 4.84
C GLY A 43 -1.81 -14.33 5.98
N ASP A 44 -0.53 -13.97 6.04
CA ASP A 44 0.10 -13.15 7.07
C ASP A 44 -0.02 -11.64 6.77
N TYR A 45 -0.57 -11.26 5.61
CA TYR A 45 -0.77 -9.87 5.20
C TYR A 45 -2.24 -9.43 5.24
N VAL A 46 -2.45 -8.16 5.62
CA VAL A 46 -3.77 -7.51 5.52
C VAL A 46 -4.11 -7.27 4.05
N THR A 47 -5.32 -7.66 3.64
CA THR A 47 -5.76 -7.46 2.25
C THR A 47 -6.45 -6.11 2.08
N PRO A 48 -6.50 -5.52 0.86
CA PRO A 48 -7.21 -4.27 0.63
C PRO A 48 -8.70 -4.30 1.01
N ALA A 49 -9.30 -5.49 1.06
CA ALA A 49 -10.68 -5.68 1.48
C ALA A 49 -10.91 -5.44 2.98
N ASP A 50 -9.86 -5.54 3.79
CA ASP A 50 -9.89 -5.37 5.24
C ASP A 50 -9.66 -3.89 5.66
N LEU A 51 -9.31 -3.03 4.69
CA LEU A 51 -9.01 -1.62 4.92
C LEU A 51 -10.29 -0.77 4.89
N LYS A 52 -10.39 0.18 5.82
CA LYS A 52 -11.44 1.20 5.90
C LYS A 52 -10.81 2.58 6.02
N ASP A 53 -11.54 3.58 5.52
CA ASP A 53 -11.19 5.01 5.67
C ASP A 53 -9.75 5.34 5.26
N LEU A 54 -9.29 4.72 4.17
CA LEU A 54 -7.96 4.94 3.64
C LEU A 54 -7.87 6.36 3.06
N ALA A 55 -7.04 7.20 3.67
CA ALA A 55 -6.77 8.56 3.24
C ALA A 55 -5.27 8.74 3.01
N PHE A 56 -4.91 9.25 1.82
CA PHE A 56 -3.54 9.60 1.49
C PHE A 56 -3.38 11.11 1.44
N TYR A 57 -2.38 11.60 2.14
CA TYR A 57 -1.88 12.97 2.09
C TYR A 57 -0.50 12.98 1.42
N THR A 58 0.05 14.17 1.21
CA THR A 58 1.37 14.33 0.59
C THR A 58 2.49 13.67 1.40
N GLU A 59 2.46 13.84 2.73
CA GLU A 59 3.48 13.33 3.67
C GLU A 59 2.92 12.32 4.69
N ALA A 60 1.63 12.03 4.64
CA ALA A 60 1.00 11.13 5.60
C ALA A 60 0.04 10.17 4.92
N ALA A 61 -0.14 8.98 5.47
CA ALA A 61 -1.17 8.05 5.08
C ALA A 61 -1.88 7.55 6.33
N GLU A 62 -3.19 7.69 6.32
CA GLU A 62 -4.05 7.24 7.40
C GLU A 62 -4.90 6.07 6.91
N VAL A 63 -4.96 4.99 7.69
CA VAL A 63 -5.75 3.83 7.37
C VAL A 63 -6.35 3.24 8.64
N THR A 64 -7.64 2.90 8.58
CA THR A 64 -8.29 2.15 9.64
C THR A 64 -8.38 0.70 9.21
N VAL A 65 -7.86 -0.20 10.04
CA VAL A 65 -7.87 -1.64 9.73
C VAL A 65 -8.58 -2.37 10.85
N SER A 66 -9.46 -3.30 10.45
CA SER A 66 -10.14 -4.20 11.37
C SER A 66 -9.70 -5.62 11.06
N ASP A 67 -8.78 -6.16 11.86
CA ASP A 67 -8.22 -7.49 11.64
C ASP A 67 -8.32 -8.35 12.91
N PRO A 68 -9.02 -9.50 12.88
CA PRO A 68 -9.17 -10.36 14.05
C PRO A 68 -7.90 -11.16 14.40
N ASP A 69 -7.01 -11.41 13.45
CA ASP A 69 -5.91 -12.39 13.61
C ASP A 69 -4.54 -11.74 13.84
N GLY A 70 -4.41 -10.42 13.63
CA GLY A 70 -3.17 -9.68 13.84
C GLY A 70 -2.13 -9.98 12.76
N ARG A 71 -2.20 -9.24 11.65
CA ARG A 71 -1.37 -9.43 10.46
C ARG A 71 -0.41 -8.27 10.20
N TRP A 72 0.50 -8.49 9.26
CA TRP A 72 1.39 -7.45 8.76
C TRP A 72 0.65 -6.53 7.80
N ILE A 73 0.79 -5.22 8.03
CA ILE A 73 0.43 -4.21 7.04
C ILE A 73 1.70 -3.77 6.35
N VAL A 74 1.69 -3.90 5.03
CA VAL A 74 2.79 -3.45 4.17
C VAL A 74 2.36 -2.17 3.49
N PHE A 75 3.11 -1.11 3.76
CA PHE A 75 2.99 0.14 3.06
C PHE A 75 3.94 0.10 1.85
N SER A 76 3.37 0.13 0.64
CA SER A 76 4.11 -0.01 -0.63
C SER A 76 4.96 1.23 -0.99
N GLN A 77 5.43 1.97 0.00
CA GLN A 77 6.38 3.07 -0.14
C GLN A 77 7.79 2.61 0.25
N GLY A 78 8.79 3.25 -0.35
CA GLY A 78 10.18 2.95 -0.07
C GLY A 78 10.56 3.31 1.36
N TYR A 79 11.30 2.41 2.03
CA TYR A 79 11.82 2.67 3.38
C TYR A 79 12.77 3.89 3.39
N LEU A 80 12.32 4.98 4.02
CA LEU A 80 13.13 6.16 4.31
C LEU A 80 13.24 6.33 5.85
N PRO A 81 14.39 6.82 6.35
CA PRO A 81 14.66 6.90 7.79
C PRO A 81 13.74 7.87 8.56
N ASN A 82 13.10 8.81 7.87
CA ASN A 82 12.26 9.83 8.48
C ASN A 82 10.78 9.44 8.59
N TRP A 83 10.39 8.25 8.13
CA TRP A 83 9.03 7.77 8.35
C TRP A 83 8.82 7.36 9.81
N LYS A 84 7.71 7.82 10.38
CA LYS A 84 7.17 7.38 11.66
C LYS A 84 5.82 6.72 11.43
N ALA A 85 5.52 5.69 12.23
CA ALA A 85 4.25 5.01 12.21
C ALA A 85 3.63 5.05 13.61
N TYR A 86 2.32 5.23 13.67
CA TYR A 86 1.56 5.27 14.90
C TYR A 86 0.38 4.32 14.80
N ILE A 87 0.17 3.50 15.83
CA ILE A 87 -1.02 2.67 16.01
C ILE A 87 -1.84 3.27 17.15
N ASP A 88 -3.06 3.72 16.85
CA ASP A 88 -3.95 4.41 17.81
C ASP A 88 -3.28 5.60 18.53
N GLY A 89 -2.36 6.28 17.84
CA GLY A 89 -1.57 7.39 18.38
C GLY A 89 -0.31 6.99 19.16
N SER A 90 -0.02 5.70 19.34
CA SER A 90 1.23 5.23 19.94
C SER A 90 2.27 4.94 18.87
N GLU A 91 3.45 5.54 18.99
CA GLU A 91 4.56 5.33 18.04
C GLU A 91 4.98 3.86 18.01
N THR A 92 5.09 3.32 16.80
CA THR A 92 5.45 1.94 16.53
C THR A 92 6.61 1.87 15.57
N LYS A 93 7.47 0.88 15.80
CA LYS A 93 8.62 0.60 14.96
C LYS A 93 8.18 0.15 13.56
N ILE A 94 8.73 0.81 12.54
CA ILE A 94 8.62 0.38 11.15
C ILE A 94 9.67 -0.70 10.86
N TYR A 95 9.23 -1.76 10.20
CA TYR A 95 10.08 -2.84 9.73
C TYR A 95 10.25 -2.78 8.22
N ARG A 96 11.42 -3.20 7.74
CA ARG A 96 11.68 -3.32 6.31
C ARG A 96 11.17 -4.66 5.82
N VAL A 97 10.16 -4.65 4.97
CA VAL A 97 9.53 -5.84 4.36
C VAL A 97 10.02 -5.96 2.92
N ASP A 98 10.28 -7.20 2.47
CA ASP A 98 10.76 -7.51 1.11
C ASP A 98 11.96 -6.67 0.65
N GLY A 99 12.79 -6.25 1.61
CA GLY A 99 14.02 -5.53 1.36
C GLY A 99 13.87 -4.09 0.83
N ILE A 100 12.68 -3.57 0.52
CA ILE A 100 12.51 -2.16 0.10
C ILE A 100 11.25 -1.50 0.65
N LEU A 101 10.27 -2.30 1.06
CA LEU A 101 8.98 -1.82 1.53
C LEU A 101 9.00 -1.59 3.03
N MET A 102 8.03 -0.82 3.50
CA MET A 102 7.81 -0.58 4.92
C MET A 102 6.64 -1.42 5.39
N GLY A 103 6.74 -1.96 6.59
CA GLY A 103 5.63 -2.68 7.19
C GLY A 103 5.58 -2.50 8.70
N VAL A 104 4.37 -2.65 9.23
CA VAL A 104 4.07 -2.58 10.65
C VAL A 104 3.25 -3.80 11.01
N PHE A 105 3.59 -4.43 12.13
CA PHE A 105 2.80 -5.53 12.68
C PHE A 105 1.59 -4.95 13.42
N LEU A 106 0.39 -5.33 13.01
CA LEU A 106 -0.85 -4.89 13.64
C LEU A 106 -1.29 -5.95 14.67
N PRO A 107 -1.51 -5.57 15.95
CA PRO A 107 -2.15 -6.47 16.90
C PRO A 107 -3.60 -6.79 16.47
N PRO A 108 -4.18 -7.90 16.94
CA PRO A 108 -5.56 -8.25 16.63
C PRO A 108 -6.52 -7.20 17.20
N GLY A 109 -7.40 -6.66 16.36
CA GLY A 109 -8.37 -5.63 16.72
C GLY A 109 -8.69 -4.67 15.58
N THR A 110 -9.45 -3.62 15.92
CA THR A 110 -9.64 -2.47 15.05
C THR A 110 -8.71 -1.37 15.49
N HIS A 111 -7.80 -0.98 14.61
CA HIS A 111 -6.76 -0.02 14.90
C HIS A 111 -6.68 1.02 13.80
N LYS A 112 -6.38 2.25 14.22
CA LYS A 112 -6.11 3.36 13.32
C LYS A 112 -4.61 3.51 13.18
N ILE A 113 -4.12 3.39 11.95
CA ILE A 113 -2.70 3.51 11.64
C ILE A 113 -2.45 4.81 10.92
N LEU A 114 -1.47 5.56 11.40
CA LEU A 114 -0.97 6.78 10.78
C LEU A 114 0.50 6.59 10.43
N PHE A 115 0.81 6.67 9.14
CA PHE A 115 2.17 6.83 8.65
C PHE A 115 2.40 8.32 8.39
N GLU A 116 3.47 8.88 8.94
CA GLU A 116 3.82 10.29 8.78
C GLU A 116 5.30 10.41 8.45
N TYR A 117 5.62 11.21 7.43
CA TYR A 117 6.98 11.51 7.04
C TYR A 117 7.44 12.79 7.74
N ASP A 118 8.45 12.66 8.60
CA ASP A 118 9.05 13.78 9.31
C ASP A 118 9.99 14.56 8.37
N ASP A 119 9.47 15.60 7.74
CA ASP A 119 10.23 16.49 6.87
C ASP A 119 10.50 17.83 7.59
N ASP A 120 11.73 17.99 8.07
CA ASP A 120 12.25 19.22 8.68
C ASP A 120 11.97 20.45 7.81
N LEU A 121 12.00 20.31 6.48
CA LEU A 121 11.79 21.40 5.54
C LEU A 121 10.31 21.83 5.47
N LEU A 122 9.42 20.86 5.58
CA LEU A 122 7.97 21.04 5.48
C LEU A 122 7.40 21.62 6.76
N GLY A 123 7.95 21.26 7.93
CA GLY A 123 7.69 21.96 9.19
C GLY A 123 7.97 23.46 9.07
N MET A 124 9.05 23.84 8.38
CA MET A 124 9.37 25.24 8.08
C MET A 124 8.33 25.90 7.17
N VAL A 125 7.92 25.24 6.08
CA VAL A 125 6.90 25.75 5.14
C VAL A 125 5.53 25.90 5.81
N GLN A 126 5.14 24.95 6.66
CA GLN A 126 3.87 24.98 7.35
C GLN A 126 3.84 26.09 8.40
N HIS A 127 4.93 26.27 9.14
CA HIS A 127 5.09 27.38 10.06
C HIS A 127 5.01 28.76 9.36
N ILE A 128 5.53 28.86 8.13
CA ILE A 128 5.40 30.06 7.29
C ILE A 128 3.94 30.28 6.85
N LYS A 129 3.23 29.23 6.42
CA LYS A 129 1.82 29.33 6.02
C LYS A 129 0.92 29.75 7.17
N ASP A 130 1.08 29.17 8.35
CA ASP A 130 0.27 29.48 9.53
C ASP A 130 0.46 30.93 9.96
N ARG A 131 1.70 31.43 9.97
CA ARG A 131 1.96 32.85 10.24
C ARG A 131 1.30 33.75 9.20
N CYS A 132 1.47 33.45 7.92
CA CYS A 132 0.91 34.27 6.84
C CYS A 132 -0.63 34.29 6.87
N PHE A 133 -1.25 33.16 7.21
CA PHE A 133 -2.70 33.04 7.38
C PHE A 133 -3.21 33.85 8.58
N LEU A 134 -2.54 33.74 9.74
CA LEU A 134 -2.88 34.50 10.95
C LEU A 134 -2.70 36.01 10.74
N ASP A 135 -1.65 36.44 10.03
CA ASP A 135 -1.42 37.84 9.71
C ASP A 135 -2.50 38.39 8.78
N THR A 136 -2.89 37.62 7.76
CA THR A 136 -3.99 37.98 6.87
C THR A 136 -5.31 38.09 7.64
N TYR A 137 -5.60 37.13 8.51
CA TYR A 137 -6.79 37.15 9.36
C TYR A 137 -6.81 38.35 10.32
N ARG A 138 -5.66 38.71 10.93
CA ARG A 138 -5.51 39.92 11.75
C ARG A 138 -5.72 41.19 10.93
N ILE A 139 -5.19 41.28 9.72
CA ILE A 139 -5.38 42.46 8.87
C ILE A 139 -6.86 42.60 8.50
N ILE A 140 -7.53 41.51 8.10
CA ILE A 140 -8.96 41.53 7.76
C ILE A 140 -9.81 41.92 8.97
N SER A 141 -9.53 41.37 10.16
CA SER A 141 -10.28 41.71 11.37
C SER A 141 -10.09 43.16 11.79
N LEU A 142 -8.86 43.70 11.69
CA LEU A 142 -8.56 45.11 11.93
C LEU A 142 -9.24 46.03 10.90
N LEU A 143 -9.29 45.62 9.63
CA LEU A 143 -9.95 46.36 8.57
C LEU A 143 -11.48 46.37 8.74
N ASN A 144 -12.09 45.28 9.22
CA ASN A 144 -13.51 45.25 9.55
C ASN A 144 -13.84 46.15 10.75
N GLN A 145 -13.03 46.10 11.81
CA GLN A 145 -13.24 46.93 13.01
C GLN A 145 -13.12 48.44 12.73
N LYS A 146 -12.28 48.83 11.77
CA LYS A 146 -12.13 50.24 11.34
C LYS A 146 -13.25 50.70 10.40
N ARG A 147 -14.00 49.78 9.78
CA ARG A 147 -15.12 50.08 8.88
C ARG A 147 -16.44 50.30 9.64
N GLU A 148 -16.53 49.79 10.86
CA GLU A 148 -17.70 49.95 11.76
C GLU A 148 -17.60 51.19 12.69
N LYS A 149 -16.54 51.99 12.55
CA LYS A 149 -16.38 53.31 13.20
C LYS A 149 -16.49 54.42 12.16
#